data_AF-A0A416R6D7-F1
#
_entry.id   AF-A0A416R6D7-F1
#
_cell.length_a   1.000
_cell.length_b   1.000
_cell.length_c   1.000
_cell.angle_alpha   90.00
_cell.angle_beta   90.00
_cell.angle_gamma   90.00
#
_symmetry.space_group_name_H-M   'P 1'
#
loop_
_entity.id
_entity.type
_entity.pdbx_description
1 polymer ?
#
loop_
_entity_poly.entity_id
_entity_poly.type
_entity_poly.pdbx_seq_one_letter_code
_entity_poly.pdbx_strand_id
1 'polypeptide(L)' 'MKKLMVLIVSLAAVASLTACGSSHCKECDKEVYKDGYCEYHYAINVAQDVVGDAADDLLNSLMGG' A
#
# COMPACT_ATOMS: atom_id res chain seq x y z
N MET A 1 33.12 17.55 -10.14
CA MET A 1 33.32 16.17 -9.66
C MET A 1 32.68 15.91 -8.29
N LYS A 2 33.14 16.54 -7.18
CA LYS A 2 32.65 16.25 -5.82
C LYS A 2 31.13 16.41 -5.60
N LYS A 3 30.49 17.43 -6.18
CA LYS A 3 29.04 17.69 -6.03
C LYS A 3 28.16 16.65 -6.72
N LEU A 4 28.67 15.99 -7.77
CA LEU A 4 27.93 14.97 -8.51
C LEU A 4 27.86 13.65 -7.72
N MET A 5 28.93 13.30 -6.99
CA MET A 5 28.96 12.09 -6.17
C MET A 5 28.00 12.13 -4.98
N VAL A 6 27.79 13.32 -4.38
CA VAL A 6 26.85 13.49 -3.27
C VAL A 6 25.41 13.20 -3.72
N LEU A 7 25.03 13.63 -4.92
CA LEU A 7 23.69 13.40 -5.48
C LEU A 7 23.41 11.91 -5.72
N ILE A 8 24.41 11.17 -6.21
CA ILE A 8 24.27 9.73 -6.50
C ILE A 8 24.15 8.93 -5.20
N VAL A 9 24.90 9.30 -4.16
CA VAL A 9 24.82 8.67 -2.83
C VAL A 9 23.48 8.94 -2.15
N SER A 10 22.94 10.16 -2.26
CA SER A 10 21.62 10.47 -1.69
C SER A 10 20.49 9.69 -2.37
N LEU A 11 20.58 9.46 -3.68
CA LEU A 11 19.54 8.74 -4.43
C LEU A 11 19.53 7.24 -4.10
N ALA A 12 20.70 6.65 -3.87
CA ALA A 12 20.83 5.24 -3.44
C ALA A 12 20.26 5.00 -2.03
N ALA A 13 20.38 5.97 -1.12
CA ALA A 13 19.85 5.86 0.24
C ALA A 13 18.31 5.81 0.27
N VAL A 14 17.62 6.52 -0.63
CA VAL A 14 16.14 6.51 -0.70
C VAL A 14 15.61 5.20 -1.29
N ALA A 15 16.32 4.60 -2.26
CA ALA A 15 15.97 3.31 -2.84
C ALA A 15 16.19 2.13 -1.87
N SER A 16 17.04 2.30 -0.86
CA SER A 16 17.29 1.28 0.16
C SER A 16 16.15 1.16 1.18
N LEU A 17 15.39 2.25 1.37
CA LEU A 17 14.25 2.30 2.30
C LEU A 17 13.00 1.59 1.73
N THR A 18 12.85 1.54 0.41
CA THR A 18 11.74 0.80 -0.24
C THR A 18 12.00 -0.71 -0.31
N ALA A 19 13.24 -1.15 -0.11
CA ALA A 19 13.60 -2.57 -0.05
C ALA A 19 13.44 -3.19 1.35
N CYS A 20 13.27 -2.37 2.39
CA CYS A 20 12.81 -2.83 3.71
C CYS A 20 11.27 -2.86 3.74
N GLY A 21 10.64 -3.40 2.69
CA GLY A 21 9.23 -3.74 2.72
C GLY A 21 9.04 -4.92 3.66
N SER A 22 8.20 -4.77 4.68
CA SER A 22 7.82 -5.85 5.58
C SER A 22 7.52 -7.08 4.74
N SER A 23 8.36 -8.12 4.82
CA SER A 23 8.16 -9.37 4.07
C SER A 23 6.90 -10.10 4.54
N HIS A 24 6.31 -9.61 5.63
CA HIS A 24 5.13 -10.11 6.29
C HIS A 24 3.94 -9.17 6.07
N CYS A 25 2.77 -9.77 5.93
CA CYS A 25 1.50 -9.09 5.81
C CYS A 25 1.28 -8.12 6.97
N LYS A 26 0.72 -6.94 6.67
CA LYS A 26 0.40 -5.89 7.66
C LYS A 26 -0.45 -6.37 8.85
N GLU A 27 -1.25 -7.40 8.63
CA GLU A 27 -2.24 -7.94 9.58
C GLU A 27 -1.83 -9.30 10.17
N CYS A 28 -0.80 -9.95 9.64
CA CYS A 28 -0.34 -11.27 10.12
C CYS A 28 1.08 -11.61 9.68
N ASP A 29 1.71 -12.59 10.33
CA ASP A 29 3.08 -13.01 10.01
C ASP A 29 3.24 -13.85 8.72
N LYS A 30 2.26 -13.85 7.80
CA LYS A 30 2.37 -14.54 6.51
C LYS A 30 3.11 -13.70 5.49
N GLU A 31 3.73 -14.34 4.49
CA GLU A 31 4.40 -13.64 3.40
C GLU A 31 3.46 -12.69 2.64
N VAL A 32 4.01 -11.55 2.22
CA VAL A 32 3.29 -10.56 1.42
C VAL A 32 3.08 -11.08 0.00
N TYR A 33 1.82 -11.00 -0.46
CA TYR A 33 1.44 -11.22 -1.85
C TYR A 33 1.35 -9.89 -2.61
N LYS A 34 0.47 -8.98 -2.18
CA LYS A 34 0.21 -7.70 -2.86
C LYS A 34 -0.23 -6.62 -1.89
N ASP A 35 0.18 -5.37 -2.14
CA ASP A 35 -0.15 -4.17 -1.34
C ASP A 35 0.22 -4.25 0.15
N GLY A 36 1.18 -5.12 0.49
CA GLY A 36 1.59 -5.39 1.87
C GLY A 36 0.68 -6.37 2.61
N TYR A 37 -0.24 -7.06 1.91
CA TYR A 37 -1.10 -8.09 2.47
C TYR A 37 -0.78 -9.48 1.90
N CYS A 38 -1.06 -10.52 2.68
CA CYS A 38 -1.15 -11.89 2.17
C CYS A 38 -2.42 -12.05 1.33
N GLU A 39 -2.52 -13.09 0.51
CA GLU A 39 -3.67 -13.30 -0.40
C GLU A 39 -5.03 -13.17 0.30
N TYR A 40 -5.15 -13.73 1.51
CA TYR A 40 -6.39 -13.68 2.29
C TYR A 40 -6.75 -12.26 2.72
N HIS A 41 -5.81 -11.53 3.33
CA HIS A 41 -6.07 -10.16 3.77
C HIS A 41 -6.16 -9.17 2.61
N TYR A 42 -5.52 -9.46 1.46
CA TYR A 42 -5.74 -8.70 0.23
C TYR A 42 -7.17 -8.87 -0.27
N ALA A 43 -7.69 -10.09 -0.33
CA ALA A 43 -9.08 -10.33 -0.76
C ALA A 43 -10.08 -9.65 0.17
N ILE A 44 -9.85 -9.69 1.49
CA ILE A 44 -10.67 -8.97 2.46
C ILE A 44 -10.58 -7.46 2.27
N ASN A 45 -9.37 -6.90 2.09
CA ASN A 45 -9.18 -5.47 1.89
C ASN A 45 -9.92 -5.00 0.62
N VAL A 46 -9.77 -5.72 -0.49
CA VAL A 46 -10.50 -5.41 -1.74
C VAL A 46 -12.00 -5.55 -1.56
N ALA A 47 -12.47 -6.57 -0.85
CA ALA A 47 -13.90 -6.72 -0.58
C ALA A 47 -14.45 -5.57 0.27
N GLN A 48 -13.71 -5.14 1.29
CA GLN A 48 -14.10 -3.98 2.12
C GLN A 48 -14.12 -2.68 1.33
N ASP A 49 -13.15 -2.47 0.43
CA ASP A 49 -13.08 -1.30 -0.44
C ASP A 49 -14.30 -1.24 -1.36
N VAL A 50 -14.60 -2.34 -2.05
CA VAL A 50 -15.76 -2.44 -2.95
C VAL A 50 -17.09 -2.29 -2.21
N VAL A 51 -17.21 -2.87 -1.01
CA VAL A 51 -18.44 -2.75 -0.20
C VAL A 51 -18.56 -1.34 0.38
N GLY A 52 -17.46 -0.73 0.80
CA GLY A 52 -17.39 0.64 1.29
C GLY A 52 -17.83 1.62 0.21
N ASP A 53 -17.23 1.54 -0.97
CA ASP A 53 -17.58 2.36 -2.13
C ASP A 53 -19.06 2.21 -2.50
N ALA A 54 -19.58 0.97 -2.54
CA ALA A 54 -20.99 0.73 -2.84
C ALA A 54 -21.93 1.28 -1.74
N ALA A 55 -21.53 1.21 -0.47
CA ALA A 55 -22.30 1.75 0.64
C ALA A 55 -22.28 3.28 0.65
N ASP A 56 -21.13 3.90 0.38
CA ASP A 56 -20.97 5.35 0.26
C ASP A 56 -21.73 5.91 -0.95
N ASP A 57 -21.70 5.24 -2.10
CA ASP A 57 -22.50 5.62 -3.28
C ASP A 57 -24.00 5.56 -3.00
N LEU A 58 -24.44 4.52 -2.28
CA LEU A 58 -25.84 4.37 -1.88
C LEU A 58 -26.24 5.43 -0.86
N LEU A 59 -25.40 5.72 0.14
CA LEU A 59 -25.63 6.80 1.11
C LEU A 59 -25.70 8.17 0.42
N ASN A 60 -24.78 8.48 -0.48
CA ASN A 60 -24.80 9.72 -1.26
C ASN A 60 -26.08 9.81 -2.12
N SER A 61 -26.51 8.70 -2.73
CA SER A 61 -27.75 8.66 -3.52
C SER A 61 -29.01 8.88 -2.66
N LEU A 62 -29.01 8.38 -1.42
CA LEU A 62 -30.14 8.56 -0.48
C LEU A 62 -30.16 9.94 0.17
N MET A 63 -28.99 10.57 0.37
CA MET A 63 -28.88 11.89 0.99
C MET A 63 -29.19 13.05 0.04
N GLY A 64 -29.51 12.75 -1.23
CA GLY A 64 -29.97 13.72 -2.21
C GLY A 64 -28.81 14.57 -2.75
N GLY A 65 -28.27 14.13 -3.88
CA GLY A 65 -27.52 15.02 -4.77
C GLY A 65 -28.39 16.15 -5.32
#